data_AF-A0A7V6N838-F1
#
_entry.id   AF-A0A7V6N838-F1
#
_cell.length_a   1.000
_cell.length_b   1.000
_cell.length_c   1.000
_cell.angle_alpha   90.00
_cell.angle_beta   90.00
_cell.angle_gamma   90.00
#
_symmetry.space_group_name_H-M   'P 1'
#
loop_
_entity.id
_entity.type
_entity.pdbx_description
1 polymer ?
#
loop_
_entity_poly.entity_id
_entity_poly.type
_entity_poly.pdbx_seq_one_letter_code
_entity_poly.pdbx_strand_id
1 'polypeptide(L)'
;MLLTDQYTSKEANMVGEHCVKQYEYIIDYFETDDSTDIQEIYNRESMEKYWDTIPDHLKKRILAVDTIVLERYADWFEYQIFKDYIKMIRNRQNIEREKNA
;
A
#
# COMPACT_ATOMS: atom_id res chain seq x y z
N MET A 1 23.20 6.91 22.94
CA MET A 1 21.87 7.27 22.44
C MET A 1 22.08 8.17 21.24
N LEU A 2 22.01 7.62 20.03
CA LEU A 2 22.15 8.38 18.79
C LEU A 2 20.75 8.73 18.31
N LEU A 3 20.35 9.99 18.56
CA LEU A 3 19.22 10.61 17.89
C LEU A 3 19.70 10.93 16.47
N THR A 4 19.43 10.05 15.51
CA THR A 4 19.73 10.32 14.10
C THR A 4 18.67 11.27 13.56
N ASP A 5 19.14 12.47 13.23
CA ASP A 5 18.52 13.56 12.49
C ASP A 5 17.31 13.15 11.63
N GLN A 6 16.11 13.45 12.14
CA GLN A 6 14.93 13.56 11.30
C GLN A 6 15.03 14.85 10.49
N TYR A 7 15.58 14.73 9.28
CA TYR A 7 15.51 15.77 8.27
C TYR A 7 14.07 15.86 7.74
N THR A 8 13.19 16.55 8.45
CA THR A 8 11.84 16.89 7.95
C THR A 8 11.94 18.07 7.01
N SER A 9 12.26 17.82 5.74
CA SER A 9 11.99 18.78 4.68
C SER A 9 10.48 18.90 4.51
N LYS A 10 9.95 20.11 4.69
CA LYS A 10 8.52 20.48 4.73
C LYS A 10 7.70 20.24 3.43
N GLU A 11 8.24 19.50 2.47
CA GLU A 11 7.58 19.16 1.19
C GLU A 11 7.70 17.66 0.84
N ALA A 12 8.30 16.85 1.71
CA ALA A 12 8.49 15.44 1.46
C ALA A 12 7.46 14.62 2.26
N ASN A 13 6.26 14.42 1.69
CA ASN A 13 5.39 13.32 2.10
C ASN A 13 6.05 12.00 1.68
N MET A 14 7.16 11.65 2.33
CA MET A 14 7.89 10.42 2.07
C MET A 14 7.08 9.26 2.65
N VAL A 15 6.69 8.32 1.78
CA VAL A 15 6.19 7.01 2.23
C VAL A 15 7.31 6.34 3.00
N GLY A 16 7.13 6.24 4.31
CA GLY A 16 8.09 5.63 5.22
C GLY A 16 7.65 4.25 5.71
N GLU A 17 8.52 3.62 6.51
CA GLU A 17 8.26 2.35 7.20
C GLU A 17 6.90 2.31 7.90
N HIS A 18 6.51 3.42 8.54
CA HIS A 18 5.24 3.49 9.26
C HIS A 18 4.03 3.35 8.33
N CYS A 19 4.04 4.02 7.17
CA CYS A 19 2.95 3.97 6.20
C CYS A 19 2.76 2.54 5.68
N VAL A 20 3.85 1.86 5.33
CA VAL A 20 3.81 0.47 4.83
C VAL A 20 3.34 -0.48 5.91
N LYS A 21 3.79 -0.31 7.16
CA LYS A 21 3.35 -1.13 8.28
C LYS A 21 1.85 -0.97 8.57
N GLN A 22 1.31 0.24 8.45
CA GLN A 22 -0.14 0.46 8.58
C GLN A 22 -0.90 -0.27 7.48
N TYR A 23 -0.41 -0.16 6.23
CA TYR A 23 -1.02 -0.86 5.11
C TYR A 23 -0.99 -2.38 5.26
N GLU A 24 0.04 -2.95 5.87
CA GLU A 24 0.09 -4.40 6.16
C GLU A 24 -1.08 -4.88 7.05
N TYR A 25 -1.64 -4.02 7.91
CA TYR A 25 -2.80 -4.35 8.74
C TYR A 25 -4.11 -4.44 7.96
N ILE A 26 -4.15 -4.02 6.69
CA ILE A 26 -5.36 -4.13 5.86
C ILE A 26 -5.85 -5.59 5.77
N ILE A 27 -4.94 -6.56 5.83
CA ILE A 27 -5.28 -7.99 5.82
C ILE A 27 -6.05 -8.37 7.08
N ASP A 28 -5.59 -7.92 8.24
CA ASP A 28 -6.26 -8.17 9.52
C ASP A 28 -7.64 -7.50 9.51
N TYR A 29 -7.75 -6.27 9.00
CA TYR A 29 -9.01 -5.54 8.91
C TYR A 29 -10.03 -6.22 8.00
N PHE A 30 -9.61 -6.79 6.86
CA PHE A 30 -10.49 -7.61 6.04
C PHE A 30 -10.97 -8.86 6.78
N GLU A 31 -10.08 -9.56 7.50
CA GLU A 31 -10.44 -10.78 8.23
C GLU A 31 -11.41 -10.53 9.40
N THR A 32 -11.37 -9.33 9.99
CA THR A 32 -12.25 -8.95 11.11
C THR A 32 -13.46 -8.10 10.71
N ASP A 33 -13.67 -7.83 9.42
CA ASP A 33 -14.71 -6.91 8.90
C ASP A 33 -14.64 -5.52 9.59
N ASP A 34 -13.41 -5.00 9.75
CA ASP A 34 -13.15 -3.71 10.38
C ASP A 34 -13.10 -2.60 9.33
N SER A 35 -13.92 -1.56 9.51
CA SER A 35 -14.01 -0.38 8.63
C SER A 35 -12.72 0.47 8.53
N THR A 36 -11.69 0.15 9.31
CA THR A 36 -10.37 0.77 9.20
C THR A 36 -9.68 0.37 7.89
N ASP A 37 -10.17 -0.67 7.20
CA ASP A 37 -9.76 -1.04 5.84
C ASP A 37 -9.80 0.13 4.85
N ILE A 38 -10.84 0.97 4.90
CA ILE A 38 -11.00 2.16 4.05
C ILE A 38 -9.85 3.14 4.27
N GLN A 39 -9.40 3.34 5.51
CA GLN A 39 -8.27 4.21 5.81
C GLN A 39 -6.98 3.68 5.18
N GLU A 40 -6.76 2.36 5.24
CA GLU A 40 -5.58 1.74 4.63
C GLU A 40 -5.64 1.69 3.11
N ILE A 41 -6.84 1.65 2.51
CA ILE A 41 -7.03 1.86 1.08
C ILE A 41 -6.53 3.26 0.68
N TYR A 42 -6.96 4.32 1.37
CA TYR A 42 -6.48 5.68 1.09
C TYR A 42 -4.97 5.82 1.32
N ASN A 43 -4.43 5.16 2.35
CA ASN A 43 -2.99 5.11 2.60
C ASN A 43 -2.26 4.50 1.38
N ARG A 44 -2.72 3.36 0.86
CA ARG A 44 -2.14 2.71 -0.32
C ARG A 44 -2.28 3.52 -1.61
N GLU A 45 -3.40 4.21 -1.81
CA GLU A 45 -3.58 5.16 -2.92
C GLU A 45 -2.58 6.32 -2.84
N SER A 46 -2.28 6.79 -1.63
CA SER A 46 -1.27 7.84 -1.45
C SER A 46 0.13 7.35 -1.83
N MET A 47 0.46 6.09 -1.50
CA MET A 47 1.74 5.47 -1.87
C MET A 47 1.91 5.37 -3.39
N GLU A 48 0.82 5.14 -4.13
CA GLU A 48 0.84 5.09 -5.59
C GLU A 48 1.33 6.41 -6.20
N LYS A 49 0.93 7.55 -5.62
CA LYS A 49 1.34 8.90 -6.08
C LYS A 49 2.84 9.16 -5.92
N TYR A 50 3.46 8.51 -4.93
CA TYR A 50 4.87 8.66 -4.62
C TYR A 50 5.71 7.44 -5.05
N TRP A 51 5.13 6.51 -5.83
CA TRP A 51 5.74 5.19 -6.10
C TRP A 51 7.21 5.28 -6.48
N ASP A 52 7.56 6.19 -7.39
CA ASP A 52 8.93 6.29 -7.92
C ASP A 52 9.95 6.77 -6.88
N THR A 53 9.52 7.40 -5.79
CA THR A 53 10.39 7.85 -4.69
C THR A 53 10.47 6.86 -3.53
N ILE A 54 9.62 5.81 -3.53
CA ILE A 54 9.62 4.79 -2.47
C ILE A 54 10.87 3.90 -2.59
N PRO A 55 11.62 3.67 -1.48
CA PRO A 55 12.70 2.69 -1.44
C PRO A 55 12.25 1.28 -1.87
N ASP A 56 13.11 0.56 -2.61
CA ASP A 56 12.75 -0.73 -3.20
C ASP A 56 12.35 -1.79 -2.17
N HIS A 57 12.94 -1.78 -0.97
CA HIS A 57 12.55 -2.72 0.09
C HIS A 57 11.12 -2.48 0.58
N LEU A 58 10.65 -1.23 0.58
CA LEU A 58 9.27 -0.88 0.90
C LEU A 58 8.32 -1.24 -0.24
N LYS A 59 8.69 -0.98 -1.50
CA LYS A 59 7.91 -1.40 -2.67
C LYS A 59 7.64 -2.90 -2.65
N LYS A 60 8.65 -3.72 -2.33
CA LYS A 60 8.50 -5.19 -2.22
C LYS A 60 7.46 -5.61 -1.19
N ARG A 61 7.42 -4.94 -0.04
CA ARG A 61 6.42 -5.21 1.01
C ARG A 61 5.03 -4.79 0.57
N ILE A 62 4.90 -3.61 -0.03
CA ILE A 62 3.62 -3.14 -0.61
C ILE A 62 3.09 -4.15 -1.64
N LEU A 63 3.94 -4.58 -2.58
CA LEU A 63 3.55 -5.58 -3.58
C LEU A 63 3.19 -6.93 -2.96
N ALA A 64 3.85 -7.34 -1.88
CA ALA A 64 3.48 -8.57 -1.18
C ALA A 64 2.07 -8.49 -0.60
N VAL A 65 1.71 -7.35 0.01
CA VAL A 65 0.34 -7.11 0.48
C VAL A 65 -0.64 -7.05 -0.69
N ASP A 66 -0.33 -6.28 -1.75
CA ASP A 66 -1.15 -6.19 -2.96
C ASP A 66 -1.46 -7.60 -3.53
N THR A 67 -0.48 -8.51 -3.55
CA THR A 67 -0.64 -9.91 -4.00
C THR A 67 -1.64 -10.65 -3.11
N ILE A 68 -1.48 -10.60 -1.79
CA ILE A 68 -2.37 -11.27 -0.85
C ILE A 68 -3.81 -10.75 -1.01
N VAL A 69 -3.97 -9.44 -1.15
CA VAL A 69 -5.26 -8.79 -1.37
C VAL A 69 -5.92 -9.30 -2.65
N LEU A 70 -5.18 -9.31 -3.76
CA LEU A 70 -5.71 -9.77 -5.05
C LEU A 70 -6.07 -11.25 -5.07
N GLU A 71 -5.31 -12.09 -4.36
CA GLU A 71 -5.54 -13.54 -4.33
C GLU A 71 -6.70 -13.95 -3.43
N ARG A 72 -6.87 -13.28 -2.29
CA ARG A 72 -7.80 -13.73 -1.25
C ARG A 72 -9.05 -12.86 -1.11
N TYR A 73 -8.98 -11.58 -1.46
CA TYR A 73 -9.98 -10.58 -1.06
C TYR A 73 -10.59 -9.79 -2.23
N ALA A 74 -10.11 -9.97 -3.47
CA ALA A 74 -10.48 -9.13 -4.62
C ALA A 74 -12.00 -9.01 -4.90
N ASP A 75 -12.78 -10.01 -4.49
CA ASP A 75 -14.23 -10.08 -4.71
C ASP A 75 -15.05 -10.04 -3.40
N TRP A 76 -14.42 -9.67 -2.27
CA TRP A 76 -15.09 -9.69 -0.96
C TRP A 76 -16.06 -8.52 -0.75
N PHE A 77 -15.73 -7.34 -1.27
CA PHE A 77 -16.46 -6.12 -0.97
C PHE A 77 -17.00 -5.43 -2.23
N GLU A 78 -18.23 -4.92 -2.12
CA GLU A 78 -18.96 -4.34 -3.26
C GLU A 78 -18.86 -2.81 -3.34
N TYR A 79 -18.30 -2.16 -2.31
CA TYR A 79 -18.23 -0.70 -2.24
C TYR A 79 -17.22 -0.13 -3.27
N GLN A 80 -17.57 1.02 -3.87
CA GLN A 80 -16.85 1.54 -5.06
C GLN A 80 -15.36 1.78 -4.80
N ILE A 81 -15.01 2.31 -3.62
CA ILE A 81 -13.61 2.54 -3.24
C ILE A 81 -12.79 1.25 -3.19
N PHE A 82 -13.38 0.10 -2.80
CA PHE A 82 -12.69 -1.19 -2.88
C PHE A 82 -12.38 -1.57 -4.33
N LYS A 83 -13.37 -1.44 -5.21
CA LYS A 83 -13.24 -1.83 -6.62
C LYS A 83 -12.16 -1.01 -7.32
N ASP A 84 -12.11 0.29 -7.03
CA ASP A 84 -11.09 1.19 -7.54
C ASP A 84 -9.69 0.85 -7.00
N TYR A 85 -9.61 0.55 -5.70
CA TYR A 85 -8.41 0.04 -5.07
C TYR A 85 -7.89 -1.27 -5.69
N ILE A 86 -8.75 -2.29 -5.85
CA ILE A 86 -8.40 -3.56 -6.50
C ILE A 86 -7.90 -3.34 -7.93
N LYS A 87 -8.55 -2.45 -8.69
CA LYS A 87 -8.10 -2.08 -10.03
C LYS A 87 -6.72 -1.43 -10.02
N MET A 88 -6.48 -0.51 -9.09
CA MET A 88 -5.20 0.18 -8.93
C MET A 88 -4.06 -0.80 -8.62
N ILE A 89 -4.20 -1.64 -7.58
CA ILE A 89 -3.13 -2.56 -7.18
C ILE A 89 -2.88 -3.63 -8.25
N ARG A 90 -3.92 -4.09 -8.97
CA ARG A 90 -3.76 -5.01 -10.11
C ARG A 90 -2.96 -4.38 -11.24
N ASN A 91 -3.23 -3.11 -11.56
CA ASN A 91 -2.47 -2.39 -12.58
C ASN A 91 -0.99 -2.25 -12.18
N ARG A 92 -0.72 -1.89 -10.91
CA ARG A 92 0.64 -1.79 -10.39
C ARG A 92 1.39 -3.12 -10.48
N GLN A 93 0.76 -4.23 -10.10
CA GLN A 93 1.35 -5.57 -10.22
C GLN A 93 1.67 -5.96 -11.67
N ASN A 94 0.86 -5.54 -12.64
CA ASN A 94 1.17 -5.77 -14.05
C ASN A 94 2.38 -4.96 -14.52
N ILE A 95 2.44 -3.68 -14.18
CA ILE A 95 3.58 -2.80 -14.50
C ILE A 95 4.88 -3.37 -13.92
N GLU A 96 4.88 -3.78 -12.66
CA GLU A 96 6.10 -4.30 -12.02
C GLU A 96 6.47 -5.71 -12.53
N ARG A 97 5.50 -6.51 -12.98
CA ARG A 97 5.80 -7.77 -13.68
C ARG A 97 6.46 -7.52 -15.04
N GLU A 98 5.96 -6.56 -15.82
CA GLU A 98 6.54 -6.20 -17.13
C GLU A 98 7.95 -5.62 -17.01
N LYS A 99 8.26 -4.88 -15.94
CA LYS A 99 9.60 -4.35 -15.67
C LYS A 99 10.63 -5.42 -15.30
N ASN A 100 10.19 -6.55 -14.75
CA ASN A 100 11.05 -7.63 -14.25
C ASN A 100 11.04 -8.89 -15.13
N ALA A 101 10.31 -8.86 -16.25
CA ALA A 101 10.24 -9.92 -17.25
C ALA A 101 11.37 -9.79 -18.29
#